data_AF-A0A847GIH4-F1
#
_entry.id   AF-A0A847GIH4-F1
#
_cell.length_a   1.000
_cell.length_b   1.000
_cell.length_c   1.000
_cell.angle_alpha   90.00
_cell.angle_beta   90.00
_cell.angle_gamma   90.00
#
_symmetry.space_group_name_H-M   'P 1'
#
loop_
_entity.id
_entity.type
_entity.pdbx_description
1 polymer ?
#
loop_
_entity_poly.entity_id
_entity_poly.type
_entity_poly.pdbx_seq_one_letter_code
_entity_poly.pdbx_strand_id
1 'polypeptide(L)'
;MTTNQPRRPRGFTLVEMLVVIAIIGVLAAILVPTLYRVVVKARENRIAQELNQLHLAIESYKQKYGDYPPDFTTLMSLNDFETSAGTHLIVRHIRKAFPRHTYTLGTTGTLAAIFKDSDGNLVAPDPSEALVLWLSQVREDPRQPLSGTDKRVVLFPFDEKRLVDLDGDGLLSYLPPDCTMPYVYFDSRIYTDPTPIPSTTTP
;
A
#
# COMPACT_ATOMS: atom_id res chain seq x y z
N MET A 1 -5.27 76.51 -23.86
CA MET A 1 -6.32 75.85 -23.07
C MET A 1 -6.93 74.76 -23.94
N THR A 2 -6.63 73.49 -23.65
CA THR A 2 -7.19 72.32 -24.34
C THR A 2 -8.16 71.64 -23.39
N THR A 3 -9.46 71.68 -23.71
CA THR A 3 -10.53 71.10 -22.88
C THR A 3 -10.60 69.59 -23.11
N ASN A 4 -10.26 68.80 -22.10
CA ASN A 4 -10.36 67.35 -22.12
C ASN A 4 -11.85 66.95 -22.00
N GLN A 5 -12.46 66.46 -23.09
CA GLN A 5 -13.85 66.00 -23.06
C GLN A 5 -13.94 64.60 -22.43
N PRO A 6 -14.79 64.39 -21.40
CA PRO A 6 -14.97 63.07 -20.79
C PRO A 6 -15.68 62.14 -21.79
N ARG A 7 -15.00 61.04 -22.16
CA ARG A 7 -15.59 59.97 -22.98
C ARG A 7 -16.70 59.28 -22.21
N ARG A 8 -17.90 59.21 -22.77
CA ARG A 8 -19.03 58.49 -22.17
C ARG A 8 -18.68 57.00 -22.05
N PRO A 9 -18.93 56.35 -20.90
CA PRO A 9 -18.75 54.91 -20.77
C PRO A 9 -19.70 54.19 -21.72
N ARG A 10 -19.17 53.28 -22.53
CA ARG A 10 -19.97 52.38 -23.37
C ARG A 10 -20.58 51.32 -22.46
N GLY A 11 -21.91 51.21 -22.47
CA GLY A 11 -22.63 50.14 -21.76
C GLY A 11 -22.58 48.84 -22.54
N PHE A 12 -22.54 47.71 -21.83
CA PHE A 12 -22.57 46.38 -22.41
C PHE A 12 -23.98 46.08 -22.95
N THR A 13 -24.09 45.54 -24.16
CA THR A 13 -25.38 45.09 -24.72
C THR A 13 -25.71 43.68 -24.25
N LEU A 14 -27.00 43.35 -24.11
CA LEU A 14 -27.45 41.99 -23.79
C LEU A 14 -26.97 40.96 -24.83
N VAL A 15 -26.90 41.37 -26.10
CA VAL A 15 -26.45 40.52 -27.21
C VAL A 15 -24.97 40.16 -27.06
N GLU A 16 -24.12 41.11 -26.66
CA GLU A 16 -22.71 40.84 -26.41
C GLU A 16 -22.51 39.82 -25.28
N MET A 17 -23.29 39.91 -24.19
CA MET A 17 -23.21 38.88 -23.14
C MET A 17 -23.77 37.52 -23.59
N LEU A 18 -24.84 37.51 -24.39
CA LEU A 18 -25.45 36.27 -24.88
C LEU A 18 -24.51 35.46 -25.78
N VAL A 19 -23.77 36.13 -26.68
CA VAL A 19 -22.79 35.44 -27.55
C VAL A 19 -21.64 34.87 -26.72
N VAL A 20 -21.18 35.60 -25.70
CA VAL A 20 -20.08 35.14 -24.83
C VAL A 20 -20.45 33.87 -24.08
N ILE A 21 -21.61 33.82 -23.42
CA ILE A 21 -22.04 32.62 -22.70
C ILE A 21 -22.30 31.44 -23.66
N ALA A 22 -22.77 31.71 -24.88
CA ALA A 22 -22.97 30.66 -25.88
C ALA A 22 -21.63 30.03 -26.30
N ILE A 23 -20.59 30.85 -26.52
CA ILE A 23 -19.24 30.35 -26.85
C ILE A 23 -18.66 29.56 -25.67
N ILE A 24 -18.77 30.08 -24.44
CA ILE A 24 -18.30 29.37 -23.23
C ILE A 24 -19.04 28.03 -23.07
N GLY A 25 -20.35 27.99 -23.32
CA GLY A 25 -21.15 26.76 -23.25
C GLY A 25 -20.70 25.69 -24.24
N VAL A 26 -20.43 26.07 -25.50
CA VAL A 26 -19.92 25.15 -26.52
C VAL A 26 -18.53 24.61 -26.15
N LEU A 27 -17.63 25.48 -25.69
CA LEU A 27 -16.29 25.05 -25.25
C LEU A 27 -16.36 24.11 -24.04
N ALA A 28 -17.19 24.43 -23.05
CA ALA A 28 -17.38 23.60 -21.87
C ALA A 28 -17.97 22.22 -22.21
N ALA A 29 -18.95 22.16 -23.13
CA ALA A 29 -19.59 20.91 -23.54
C ALA A 29 -18.59 19.92 -24.17
N ILE A 30 -17.59 20.41 -24.90
CA ILE A 30 -16.53 19.58 -25.49
C ILE A 30 -15.48 19.19 -24.43
N LEU A 31 -15.17 20.11 -23.51
CA LEU A 31 -14.09 19.94 -22.55
C LEU A 31 -14.42 18.97 -21.40
N VAL A 32 -15.61 19.10 -20.79
CA VAL A 32 -16.02 18.34 -19.60
C VAL A 32 -15.89 16.81 -19.74
N PRO A 33 -16.40 16.14 -20.79
CA PRO A 33 -16.28 14.69 -20.91
C PRO A 33 -14.82 14.22 -21.06
N THR A 34 -13.97 15.06 -21.66
CA THR A 34 -12.55 14.76 -21.85
C THR A 34 -11.80 14.81 -20.52
N LEU A 35 -12.12 15.79 -19.66
CA LEU A 35 -11.50 15.93 -18.33
C LEU A 35 -11.75 14.70 -17.46
N TYR A 36 -12.96 14.14 -17.44
CA TYR A 36 -13.25 12.93 -16.68
C TYR A 36 -12.37 11.74 -17.10
N ARG A 37 -12.19 11.54 -18.41
CA ARG A 37 -11.32 10.48 -18.94
C ARG A 37 -9.86 10.68 -18.55
N VAL A 38 -9.39 11.94 -18.57
CA VAL A 38 -8.02 12.29 -18.16
C VAL A 38 -7.79 11.98 -16.69
N VAL A 39 -8.74 12.30 -15.81
CA VAL A 39 -8.63 12.00 -14.37
C VAL A 39 -8.56 10.49 -14.11
N VAL A 40 -9.44 9.71 -14.74
CA VAL A 40 -9.42 8.24 -14.61
C VAL A 40 -8.08 7.68 -15.09
N LYS A 41 -7.63 8.10 -16.28
CA LYS A 41 -6.33 7.66 -16.82
C LYS A 41 -5.14 8.10 -15.95
N ALA A 42 -5.22 9.28 -15.33
CA ALA A 42 -4.20 9.74 -14.39
C ALA A 42 -4.15 8.84 -13.14
N ARG A 43 -5.30 8.41 -12.61
CA ARG A 43 -5.37 7.43 -11.51
C ARG A 43 -4.80 6.08 -11.91
N GLU A 44 -5.18 5.55 -13.07
CA GLU A 44 -4.64 4.29 -13.60
C GLU A 44 -3.12 4.35 -13.76
N ASN A 45 -2.60 5.43 -14.37
CA ASN A 45 -1.16 5.62 -14.54
C ASN A 45 -0.43 5.71 -13.20
N ARG A 46 -1.02 6.37 -12.20
CA ARG A 46 -0.45 6.44 -10.85
C ARG A 46 -0.37 5.05 -10.21
N ILE A 47 -1.45 4.28 -10.25
CA ILE A 47 -1.48 2.90 -9.71
C ILE A 47 -0.43 2.04 -10.42
N ALA A 48 -0.34 2.13 -11.75
CA ALA A 48 0.65 1.39 -12.53
C ALA A 48 2.09 1.78 -12.15
N GLN A 49 2.36 3.05 -11.89
CA GLN A 49 3.67 3.52 -11.42
C GLN A 49 4.00 2.98 -10.03
N GLU A 50 3.06 3.04 -9.08
CA GLU A 50 3.26 2.50 -7.72
C GLU A 50 3.48 0.98 -7.75
N LEU A 51 2.71 0.24 -8.57
CA LEU A 51 2.92 -1.20 -8.77
C LEU A 51 4.29 -1.52 -9.37
N ASN A 52 4.75 -0.75 -10.35
CA ASN A 52 6.09 -0.92 -10.92
C ASN A 52 7.19 -0.65 -9.89
N GLN A 53 7.01 0.34 -9.01
CA GLN A 53 7.96 0.61 -7.93
C GLN A 53 7.98 -0.53 -6.90
N LEU A 54 6.82 -1.09 -6.55
CA LEU A 54 6.72 -2.28 -5.69
C LEU A 54 7.41 -3.49 -6.34
N HIS A 55 7.18 -3.73 -7.63
CA HIS A 55 7.85 -4.80 -8.37
C HIS A 55 9.38 -4.67 -8.31
N LEU A 56 9.91 -3.46 -8.55
CA LEU A 56 11.34 -3.18 -8.46
C LEU A 56 11.89 -3.41 -7.04
N ALA A 57 11.13 -3.04 -6.01
CA ALA A 57 11.52 -3.28 -4.62
C ALA A 57 11.57 -4.78 -4.28
N ILE A 58 10.61 -5.57 -4.76
CA ILE A 58 10.59 -7.04 -4.61
C ILE A 58 11.77 -7.68 -5.33
N GLU A 59 12.07 -7.24 -6.56
CA GLU A 59 13.26 -7.74 -7.27
C GLU A 59 14.56 -7.35 -6.55
N SER A 60 14.64 -6.13 -6.00
CA SER A 60 15.77 -5.71 -5.16
C SER A 60 15.90 -6.57 -3.89
N TYR A 61 14.77 -6.95 -3.28
CA TYR A 61 14.77 -7.87 -2.13
C TYR A 61 15.38 -9.22 -2.52
N LYS A 62 14.94 -9.80 -3.64
CA LYS A 62 15.46 -11.07 -4.15
C LYS A 62 16.95 -10.99 -4.49
N GLN A 63 17.42 -9.90 -5.08
CA GLN A 63 18.84 -9.70 -5.34
C GLN A 63 19.67 -9.65 -4.05
N LYS A 64 19.13 -9.06 -2.98
CA LYS A 64 19.82 -8.93 -1.70
C LYS A 64 19.81 -10.22 -0.87
N TYR A 65 18.68 -10.93 -0.82
CA TYR A 65 18.46 -12.06 0.08
C TYR A 65 18.39 -13.43 -0.63
N GLY A 66 18.40 -13.45 -1.97
CA GLY A 66 18.47 -14.65 -2.79
C GLY A 66 17.15 -15.41 -2.98
N ASP A 67 16.03 -14.87 -2.48
CA ASP A 67 14.68 -15.40 -2.69
C ASP A 67 13.62 -14.31 -2.60
N TYR A 68 12.42 -14.58 -3.11
CA TYR A 68 11.28 -13.67 -2.96
C TYR A 68 10.80 -13.60 -1.50
N PRO A 69 10.21 -12.47 -1.08
CA PRO A 69 9.66 -12.34 0.28
C PRO A 69 8.51 -13.33 0.49
N PRO A 70 8.49 -14.10 1.60
CA PRO A 70 7.41 -15.03 1.90
C PRO A 70 6.14 -14.28 2.35
N ASP A 71 4.98 -14.76 1.93
CA ASP A 71 3.65 -14.16 2.14
C ASP A 71 2.88 -14.72 3.35
N PHE A 72 3.51 -15.62 4.11
CA PHE A 72 2.96 -16.30 5.30
C PHE A 72 1.64 -17.06 5.09
N THR A 73 1.16 -17.18 3.84
CA THR A 73 -0.11 -17.88 3.49
C THR A 73 -0.11 -19.35 3.89
N THR A 74 1.04 -19.99 4.01
CA THR A 74 1.13 -21.40 4.44
C THR A 74 0.89 -21.56 5.95
N LEU A 75 0.78 -20.47 6.72
CA LEU A 75 0.52 -20.44 8.16
C LEU A 75 -0.95 -20.11 8.51
N MET A 76 -1.90 -20.48 7.65
CA MET A 76 -3.33 -20.14 7.74
C MET A 76 -4.05 -20.47 9.07
N SER A 77 -3.40 -21.13 10.03
CA SER A 77 -3.88 -21.28 11.40
C SER A 77 -2.78 -20.87 12.38
N LEU A 78 -3.16 -20.16 13.46
CA LEU A 78 -2.27 -19.92 14.61
C LEU A 78 -1.67 -21.22 15.18
N ASN A 79 -2.37 -22.35 15.01
CA ASN A 79 -1.89 -23.68 15.38
C ASN A 79 -0.73 -24.17 14.49
N ASP A 80 -0.69 -23.73 13.22
CA ASP A 80 0.39 -24.03 12.27
C ASP A 80 1.61 -23.13 12.48
N PHE A 81 1.45 -21.99 13.13
CA PHE A 81 2.58 -21.17 13.57
C PHE A 81 3.47 -21.96 14.55
N GLU A 82 2.84 -22.74 15.43
CA GLU A 82 3.48 -23.67 16.36
C GLU A 82 3.86 -25.02 15.71
N THR A 83 3.18 -25.41 14.62
CA THR A 83 3.38 -26.72 13.97
C THR A 83 4.34 -26.65 12.78
N SER A 84 5.32 -27.56 12.75
CA SER A 84 6.54 -27.49 11.91
C SER A 84 6.42 -27.29 10.39
N ALA A 85 5.27 -27.50 9.74
CA ALA A 85 5.19 -27.61 8.28
C ALA A 85 5.33 -26.26 7.55
N GLY A 86 4.51 -25.26 7.88
CA GLY A 86 4.58 -23.93 7.26
C GLY A 86 5.73 -23.08 7.83
N THR A 87 5.99 -23.22 9.13
CA THR A 87 7.09 -22.53 9.81
C THR A 87 8.45 -22.89 9.22
N HIS A 88 8.63 -24.13 8.73
CA HIS A 88 9.89 -24.55 8.11
C HIS A 88 10.24 -23.73 6.85
N LEU A 89 9.27 -23.26 6.07
CA LEU A 89 9.57 -22.47 4.85
C LEU A 89 10.08 -21.07 5.20
N ILE A 90 9.42 -20.38 6.13
CA ILE A 90 9.83 -19.05 6.57
C ILE A 90 11.13 -19.13 7.35
N VAL A 91 11.29 -20.13 8.23
CA VAL A 91 12.56 -20.37 8.94
C VAL A 91 13.68 -20.67 7.96
N ARG A 92 13.43 -21.48 6.93
CA ARG A 92 14.41 -21.75 5.87
C ARG A 92 14.77 -20.48 5.12
N HIS A 93 13.78 -19.65 4.77
CA HIS A 93 13.99 -18.36 4.12
C HIS A 93 14.86 -17.43 4.99
N ILE A 94 14.50 -17.26 6.26
CA ILE A 94 15.25 -16.42 7.21
C ILE A 94 16.67 -16.93 7.42
N ARG A 95 16.86 -18.25 7.51
CA ARG A 95 18.20 -18.86 7.63
C ARG A 95 19.06 -18.65 6.38
N LYS A 96 18.44 -18.66 5.20
CA LYS A 96 19.10 -18.39 3.92
C LYS A 96 19.43 -16.90 3.78
N ALA A 97 18.48 -16.02 4.07
CA ALA A 97 18.60 -14.57 3.95
C ALA A 97 19.54 -13.97 5.01
N PHE A 98 19.53 -14.51 6.23
CA PHE A 98 20.27 -13.98 7.39
C PHE A 98 21.07 -15.10 8.09
N PRO A 99 22.16 -15.60 7.50
CA PRO A 99 22.91 -16.74 8.05
C PRO A 99 23.55 -16.46 9.41
N ARG A 100 23.65 -15.19 9.82
CA ARG A 100 24.21 -14.76 11.11
C ARG A 100 23.14 -14.45 12.16
N HIS A 101 21.87 -14.75 11.89
CA HIS A 101 20.79 -14.50 12.84
C HIS A 101 21.01 -15.32 14.12
N THR A 102 20.72 -14.75 15.29
CA THR A 102 20.90 -15.45 16.59
C THR A 102 19.57 -15.46 17.33
N TYR A 103 18.63 -16.34 16.96
CA TYR A 103 17.41 -16.56 17.71
C TYR A 103 17.65 -17.72 18.70
N THR A 104 17.60 -17.44 20.01
CA THR A 104 17.75 -18.44 21.08
C THR A 104 16.45 -19.21 21.29
N LEU A 105 16.50 -20.54 21.12
CA LEU A 105 15.36 -21.46 21.33
C LEU A 105 15.02 -21.58 22.82
N GLY A 106 13.90 -21.00 23.21
CA GLY A 106 13.24 -21.24 24.50
C GLY A 106 11.95 -20.46 24.55
N THR A 107 10.82 -21.11 24.27
CA THR A 107 9.38 -20.70 24.42
C THR A 107 8.95 -19.26 24.05
N THR A 108 9.87 -18.42 23.57
CA THR A 108 9.77 -16.97 23.31
C THR A 108 10.84 -16.57 22.29
N GLY A 109 11.31 -17.51 21.48
CA GLY A 109 12.34 -17.33 20.45
C GLY A 109 12.02 -18.04 19.13
N THR A 110 10.80 -18.55 18.99
CA THR A 110 10.20 -18.83 17.68
C THR A 110 9.89 -17.50 16.99
N LEU A 111 9.66 -17.50 15.67
CA LEU A 111 9.12 -16.33 14.95
C LEU A 111 7.89 -15.72 15.66
N ALA A 112 7.26 -16.53 16.51
CA ALA A 112 6.10 -16.26 17.34
C ALA A 112 6.34 -15.17 18.39
N ALA A 113 7.60 -14.83 18.71
CA ALA A 113 7.91 -13.70 19.59
C ALA A 113 7.89 -12.35 18.85
N ILE A 114 7.99 -12.35 17.52
CA ILE A 114 7.94 -11.14 16.69
C ILE A 114 6.49 -10.82 16.33
N PHE A 115 5.67 -11.84 16.10
CA PHE A 115 4.25 -11.69 15.77
C PHE A 115 3.38 -11.95 16.98
N LYS A 116 3.47 -11.03 17.95
CA LYS A 116 2.55 -10.99 19.08
C LYS A 116 1.77 -9.69 19.08
N ASP A 117 0.48 -9.78 19.33
CA ASP A 117 -0.33 -8.61 19.62
C ASP A 117 0.08 -7.96 20.96
N SER A 118 -0.56 -6.83 21.28
CA SER A 118 -0.37 -6.15 22.57
C SER A 118 -0.73 -7.01 23.79
N ASP A 119 -1.52 -8.07 23.59
CA ASP A 119 -2.02 -8.97 24.63
C ASP A 119 -1.14 -10.24 24.78
N GLY A 120 -0.12 -10.39 23.93
CA GLY A 120 0.83 -11.50 23.95
C GLY A 120 0.40 -12.76 23.20
N ASN A 121 -0.73 -12.72 22.48
CA ASN A 121 -1.20 -13.81 21.62
C ASN A 121 -0.40 -13.84 20.32
N LEU A 122 -0.27 -15.04 19.73
CA LEU A 122 0.35 -15.17 18.42
C LEU A 122 -0.59 -14.63 17.34
N VAL A 123 0.00 -13.91 16.40
CA VAL A 123 -0.68 -13.33 15.25
C VAL A 123 0.01 -13.83 14.00
N ALA A 124 -0.75 -14.19 12.97
CA ALA A 124 -0.20 -14.60 11.69
C ALA A 124 -0.36 -13.42 10.70
N PRO A 125 0.74 -12.88 10.14
CA PRO A 125 0.65 -11.76 9.21
C PRO A 125 -0.06 -12.17 7.93
N ASP A 126 -0.95 -11.30 7.46
CA ASP A 126 -1.59 -11.44 6.14
C ASP A 126 -0.59 -11.14 5.01
N PRO A 127 -0.86 -11.57 3.75
CA PRO A 127 0.05 -11.34 2.62
C PRO A 127 0.40 -9.87 2.39
N SER A 128 -0.54 -8.97 2.68
CA SER A 128 -0.33 -7.54 2.53
C SER A 128 0.57 -6.94 3.63
N GLU A 129 0.52 -7.50 4.83
CA GLU A 129 1.36 -7.11 5.97
C GLU A 129 2.75 -7.69 5.86
N ALA A 130 2.84 -8.94 5.39
CA ALA A 130 4.09 -9.58 5.03
C ALA A 130 4.89 -8.73 4.04
N LEU A 131 4.22 -8.16 3.04
CA LEU A 131 4.86 -7.28 2.07
C LEU A 131 5.44 -6.02 2.76
N VAL A 132 4.67 -5.36 3.63
CA VAL A 132 5.13 -4.19 4.37
C VAL A 132 6.30 -4.55 5.30
N LEU A 133 6.20 -5.69 6.00
CA LEU A 133 7.24 -6.22 6.88
C LEU A 133 8.56 -6.40 6.12
N TRP A 134 8.55 -7.12 5.00
CA TRP A 134 9.78 -7.46 4.27
C TRP A 134 10.40 -6.29 3.52
N LEU A 135 9.59 -5.36 3.02
CA LEU A 135 10.08 -4.24 2.21
C LEU A 135 10.47 -3.01 3.04
N SER A 136 10.05 -2.91 4.30
CA SER A 136 10.31 -1.73 5.15
C SER A 136 10.77 -2.01 6.57
N GLN A 137 10.48 -3.18 7.14
CA GLN A 137 10.70 -3.43 8.57
C GLN A 137 11.96 -4.23 8.87
N VAL A 138 12.63 -4.81 7.87
CA VAL A 138 13.90 -5.50 8.05
C VAL A 138 14.99 -4.53 8.52
N ARG A 139 15.77 -4.93 9.54
CA ARG A 139 16.85 -4.14 10.15
C ARG A 139 18.19 -4.33 9.43
N GLU A 140 19.08 -3.35 9.59
CA GLU A 140 20.44 -3.40 9.03
C GLU A 140 21.34 -4.43 9.72
N ASP A 141 21.17 -4.68 11.02
CA ASP A 141 21.96 -5.70 11.73
C ASP A 141 21.57 -7.12 11.29
N PRO A 142 22.50 -7.89 10.68
CA PRO A 142 22.22 -9.25 10.25
C PRO A 142 21.96 -10.25 11.38
N ARG A 143 22.28 -9.91 12.64
CA ARG A 143 22.08 -10.80 13.81
C ARG A 143 20.66 -10.81 14.32
N GLN A 144 19.97 -9.68 14.20
CA GLN A 144 18.58 -9.48 14.61
C GLN A 144 17.85 -8.72 13.49
N PRO A 145 17.47 -9.41 12.40
CA PRO A 145 16.91 -8.73 11.23
C PRO A 145 15.48 -8.22 11.45
N LEU A 146 14.75 -8.77 12.43
CA LEU A 146 13.34 -8.43 12.71
C LEU A 146 13.13 -7.87 14.13
N SER A 147 14.15 -7.95 14.98
CA SER A 147 14.15 -7.41 16.34
C SER A 147 15.34 -6.46 16.51
N GLY A 148 15.26 -5.48 17.41
CA GLY A 148 16.36 -4.55 17.65
C GLY A 148 16.12 -3.11 17.18
N THR A 149 17.02 -2.22 17.62
CA THR A 149 16.86 -0.76 17.57
C THR A 149 17.63 -0.10 16.42
N ASP A 150 18.34 -0.88 15.61
CA ASP A 150 19.12 -0.37 14.48
C ASP A 150 18.24 0.17 13.35
N LYS A 151 18.89 0.84 12.38
CA LYS A 151 18.21 1.41 11.23
C LYS A 151 17.50 0.34 10.40
N ARG A 152 16.37 0.73 9.81
CA ARG A 152 15.58 -0.09 8.90
C ARG A 152 16.17 -0.02 7.49
N VAL A 153 16.31 -1.18 6.85
CA VAL A 153 16.56 -1.28 5.42
C VAL A 153 15.24 -1.05 4.71
N VAL A 154 15.05 0.17 4.22
CA VAL A 154 13.87 0.53 3.43
C VAL A 154 14.15 0.22 1.96
N LEU A 155 13.56 -0.86 1.44
CA LEU A 155 13.61 -1.19 0.01
C LEU A 155 12.50 -0.48 -0.76
N PHE A 156 11.36 -0.27 -0.11
CA PHE A 156 10.26 0.53 -0.63
C PHE A 156 9.85 1.59 0.41
N PRO A 157 9.88 2.89 0.07
CA PRO A 157 9.46 3.94 0.97
C PRO A 157 7.93 4.00 1.01
N PHE A 158 7.31 3.21 1.89
CA PHE A 158 5.88 3.36 2.16
C PHE A 158 5.61 4.73 2.77
N ASP A 159 4.50 5.31 2.36
CA ASP A 159 3.97 6.52 2.98
C ASP A 159 3.31 6.15 4.30
N GLU A 160 3.88 6.65 5.41
CA GLU A 160 3.43 6.35 6.77
C GLU A 160 1.95 6.67 6.99
N LYS A 161 1.40 7.65 6.26
CA LYS A 161 -0.01 8.03 6.37
C LYS A 161 -0.97 7.01 5.79
N ARG A 162 -0.46 6.08 4.98
CA ARG A 162 -1.21 5.03 4.28
C ARG A 162 -0.99 3.65 4.89
N LEU A 163 -0.17 3.57 5.94
CA LEU A 163 -0.03 2.37 6.75
C LEU A 163 -1.15 2.36 7.78
N VAL A 164 -1.97 1.32 7.73
CA VAL A 164 -3.13 1.15 8.60
C VAL A 164 -3.13 -0.27 9.13
N ASP A 165 -3.37 -0.41 10.42
CA ASP A 165 -3.70 -1.67 11.08
C ASP A 165 -5.23 -1.86 10.94
N LEU A 166 -5.65 -2.86 10.15
CA LEU A 166 -7.05 -3.04 9.76
C LEU A 166 -7.84 -3.90 10.76
N ASP A 167 -7.17 -4.82 11.45
CA ASP A 167 -7.74 -5.82 12.34
C ASP A 167 -7.27 -5.68 13.80
N GLY A 168 -6.36 -4.75 14.09
CA GLY A 168 -5.93 -4.36 15.43
C GLY A 168 -4.87 -5.28 16.02
N ASP A 169 -4.15 -6.02 15.18
CA ASP A 169 -3.20 -7.05 15.58
C ASP A 169 -1.75 -6.51 15.75
N GLY A 170 -1.55 -5.22 15.45
CA GLY A 170 -0.27 -4.52 15.54
C GLY A 170 0.60 -4.63 14.28
N LEU A 171 0.12 -5.29 13.22
CA LEU A 171 0.75 -5.33 11.92
C LEU A 171 0.16 -4.25 11.00
N LEU A 172 0.98 -3.83 10.03
CA LEU A 172 0.63 -2.70 9.17
C LEU A 172 0.39 -3.17 7.76
N SER A 173 -0.82 -2.91 7.27
CA SER A 173 -1.21 -3.05 5.88
C SER A 173 -1.03 -1.71 5.14
N TYR A 174 -0.71 -1.76 3.85
CA TYR A 174 -0.51 -0.55 3.04
C TYR A 174 -1.66 -0.33 2.05
N LEU A 175 -2.35 0.81 2.19
CA LEU A 175 -3.49 1.19 1.35
C LEU A 175 -3.05 2.05 0.14
N PRO A 176 -3.46 1.68 -1.09
CA PRO A 176 -3.29 2.52 -2.28
C PRO A 176 -4.00 3.87 -2.14
N PRO A 177 -3.51 4.90 -2.85
CA PRO A 177 -4.25 6.13 -2.99
C PRO A 177 -5.54 5.86 -3.77
N ASP A 178 -6.65 6.39 -3.28
CA ASP A 178 -8.00 6.22 -3.85
C ASP A 178 -8.61 4.80 -3.68
N CYS A 179 -7.98 3.91 -2.90
CA CYS A 179 -8.55 2.61 -2.52
C CYS A 179 -8.69 2.48 -1.00
N THR A 180 -9.73 1.77 -0.59
CA THR A 180 -9.97 1.36 0.81
C THR A 180 -9.42 -0.03 1.13
N MET A 181 -8.87 -0.74 0.13
CA MET A 181 -8.32 -2.09 0.26
C MET A 181 -6.82 -2.12 -0.05
N PRO A 182 -6.03 -2.96 0.63
CA PRO A 182 -4.57 -3.02 0.45
C PRO A 182 -4.14 -3.68 -0.88
N TYR A 183 -2.90 -3.39 -1.32
CA TYR A 183 -2.35 -3.79 -2.64
C TYR A 183 -2.26 -5.31 -2.89
N VAL A 184 -2.30 -6.14 -1.84
CA VAL A 184 -2.04 -7.59 -1.92
C VAL A 184 -3.14 -8.36 -1.18
N TYR A 185 -4.38 -8.11 -1.57
CA TYR A 185 -5.48 -9.00 -1.22
C TYR A 185 -5.64 -10.03 -2.34
N PHE A 186 -4.67 -10.95 -2.45
CA PHE A 186 -4.75 -12.11 -3.33
C PHE A 186 -4.96 -13.37 -2.48
N ASP A 187 -6.09 -13.46 -1.80
CA ASP A 187 -6.48 -14.75 -1.23
C ASP A 187 -7.00 -15.63 -2.37
N SER A 188 -6.31 -16.76 -2.60
CA SER A 188 -6.73 -17.76 -3.58
C SER A 188 -8.09 -18.36 -3.26
N ARG A 189 -8.53 -18.30 -1.99
CA ARG A 189 -9.84 -18.78 -1.54
C ARG A 189 -11.00 -17.90 -2.02
N ILE A 190 -10.75 -16.61 -2.24
CA ILE A 190 -11.77 -15.62 -2.65
C ILE A 190 -12.18 -15.80 -4.12
N TYR A 191 -11.31 -16.41 -4.93
CA TYR A 191 -11.68 -16.81 -6.29
C TYR A 191 -12.50 -18.11 -6.32
N THR A 192 -12.41 -18.95 -5.29
CA THR A 192 -13.06 -20.26 -5.22
C THR A 192 -14.33 -20.28 -4.38
N ASP A 193 -14.50 -19.30 -3.48
CA ASP A 193 -15.69 -19.16 -2.63
C ASP A 193 -16.61 -18.05 -3.20
N PRO A 194 -17.80 -18.40 -3.72
CA PRO A 194 -18.73 -17.43 -4.27
C PRO A 194 -19.49 -16.64 -3.19
N THR A 195 -19.21 -16.84 -1.89
CA THR A 195 -19.85 -16.06 -0.84
C THR A 195 -19.47 -14.58 -0.97
N PRO A 196 -20.47 -13.67 -1.04
CA PRO A 196 -20.19 -12.24 -1.05
C PRO A 196 -19.47 -11.88 0.25
N ILE A 197 -18.29 -11.28 0.11
CA ILE A 197 -17.55 -10.73 1.25
C ILE A 197 -18.50 -9.76 1.97
N PRO A 198 -18.70 -9.89 3.29
CA PRO A 198 -19.44 -8.90 4.03
C PRO A 198 -18.71 -7.58 3.83
N SER A 199 -19.34 -6.66 3.12
CA SER A 199 -18.93 -5.27 3.08
C SER A 199 -18.80 -4.84 4.54
N THR A 200 -17.58 -4.68 5.04
CA THR A 200 -17.29 -3.93 6.26
C THR A 200 -17.67 -2.49 5.96
N THR A 201 -18.98 -2.26 5.98
CA THR A 201 -19.58 -0.98 6.25
C THR A 201 -19.38 -0.80 7.74
N THR A 202 -18.44 0.05 8.12
CA THR A 202 -18.50 0.71 9.42
C THR A 202 -18.75 2.20 9.12
N PRO A 203 -19.59 2.87 9.92
CA PRO A 203 -20.21 4.15 9.58
C PRO A 203 -19.22 5.32 9.51
#